data_AF-A0A843S2S0-F1
#
_entry.id   AF-A0A843S2S0-F1
#
_cell.length_a   1.000
_cell.length_b   1.000
_cell.length_c   1.000
_cell.angle_alpha   90.00
_cell.angle_beta   90.00
_cell.angle_gamma   90.00
#
_symmetry.space_group_name_H-M   'P 1'
#
loop_
_entity.id
_entity.type
_entity.pdbx_description
1 polymer ?
#
loop_
_entity_poly.entity_id
_entity_poly.type
_entity_poly.pdbx_seq_one_letter_code
_entity_poly.pdbx_strand_id
1 'polypeptide(L)'
;MSASDALDDLLDPLSRCLDSESARRVVELRIAPPVQEIIDALAERANEGLLTDDERSQYEALINAADIISILQLKAREHLLSTGA
;
A
#
# COMPACT_ATOMS: atom_id res chain seq x y z
N MET A 1 -2.56 14.34 -13.42
CA MET A 1 -1.83 13.12 -13.04
C MET A 1 -1.71 13.15 -11.53
N SER A 2 -2.44 12.27 -10.85
CA SER A 2 -2.40 12.13 -9.39
C SER A 2 -1.14 11.36 -8.97
N ALA A 3 -0.80 11.38 -7.68
CA ALA A 3 0.27 10.53 -7.15
C ALA A 3 -0.05 9.04 -7.34
N SER A 4 -1.33 8.67 -7.24
CA SER A 4 -1.81 7.31 -7.47
C SER A 4 -1.65 6.87 -8.93
N ASP A 5 -1.93 7.76 -9.90
CA ASP A 5 -1.74 7.46 -11.33
C ASP A 5 -0.26 7.21 -11.64
N ALA A 6 0.63 8.07 -11.11
CA ALA A 6 2.07 7.93 -11.31
C ALA A 6 2.61 6.63 -10.67
N LEU A 7 2.07 6.26 -9.51
CA LEU A 7 2.44 5.04 -8.81
C LEU A 7 1.91 3.79 -9.52
N ASP A 8 0.74 3.87 -10.15
CA ASP A 8 0.22 2.83 -11.01
C ASP A 8 1.15 2.58 -12.21
N ASP A 9 1.56 3.62 -12.93
CA ASP A 9 2.52 3.47 -14.03
C ASP A 9 3.87 2.90 -13.56
N LEU A 10 4.36 3.32 -12.39
CA LEU A 10 5.63 2.85 -11.82
C LEU A 10 5.60 1.36 -11.43
N LEU A 11 4.46 0.87 -10.94
CA LEU A 11 4.33 -0.51 -10.45
C LEU A 11 3.94 -1.50 -11.56
N ASP A 12 3.57 -1.02 -12.75
CA ASP A 12 3.15 -1.88 -13.86
C ASP A 12 4.23 -2.87 -14.34
N PRO A 13 5.52 -2.49 -14.48
CA PRO A 13 6.56 -3.44 -14.83
C PRO A 13 6.78 -4.51 -13.76
N LEU A 14 6.62 -4.14 -12.48
CA LEU A 14 6.84 -5.05 -11.35
C LEU A 14 5.78 -6.15 -11.30
N SER A 15 4.52 -5.83 -11.61
CA SER A 15 3.43 -6.82 -11.59
C SER A 15 3.66 -7.96 -12.59
N ARG A 16 4.22 -7.65 -13.77
CA ARG A 16 4.54 -8.61 -14.84
C ARG A 16 5.69 -9.56 -14.49
N CYS A 17 6.49 -9.23 -13.48
CA CYS A 17 7.58 -10.08 -12.99
C CYS A 17 7.14 -11.10 -11.95
N LEU A 18 5.90 -11.01 -11.44
CA LEU A 18 5.39 -11.92 -10.42
C LEU A 18 4.89 -13.20 -11.06
N ASP A 19 5.44 -14.35 -10.65
CA ASP A 19 4.79 -15.63 -10.91
C ASP A 19 3.44 -15.74 -10.14
N SER A 20 2.64 -16.74 -10.48
CA SER A 20 1.30 -16.93 -9.89
C SER A 20 1.32 -17.15 -8.37
N GLU A 21 2.38 -17.73 -7.80
CA GLU A 21 2.51 -17.91 -6.34
C GLU A 21 2.85 -16.58 -5.67
N SER A 22 3.85 -15.88 -6.20
CA SER A 22 4.28 -14.56 -5.75
C SER A 22 3.15 -13.53 -5.82
N ALA A 23 2.37 -13.52 -6.91
CA ALA A 23 1.21 -12.65 -7.05
C ALA A 23 0.14 -12.93 -5.98
N ARG A 24 -0.14 -14.20 -5.66
CA ARG A 24 -1.09 -14.55 -4.57
C ARG A 24 -0.60 -14.05 -3.21
N ARG A 25 0.69 -14.24 -2.90
CA ARG A 25 1.29 -13.74 -1.64
C ARG A 25 1.19 -12.22 -1.51
N VAL A 26 1.38 -11.49 -2.61
CA VAL A 26 1.21 -10.05 -2.65
C VAL A 26 -0.25 -9.67 -2.36
N VAL A 27 -1.22 -10.34 -2.98
CA VAL A 27 -2.66 -10.12 -2.73
C VAL A 27 -3.05 -10.36 -1.27
N GLU A 28 -2.38 -11.31 -0.62
CA GLU A 28 -2.60 -11.64 0.80
C GLU A 28 -1.79 -10.79 1.77
N LEU A 29 -0.91 -9.91 1.28
CA LEU A 29 -0.09 -9.05 2.12
C LEU A 29 -0.97 -8.20 3.03
N ARG A 30 -0.69 -8.23 4.33
CA ARG A 30 -1.37 -7.40 5.32
C ARG A 30 -0.34 -6.58 6.06
N ILE A 31 -0.73 -5.36 6.42
CA ILE A 31 0.01 -4.54 7.37
C ILE A 31 0.10 -5.34 8.67
N ALA A 32 1.31 -5.46 9.21
CA ALA A 32 1.52 -6.20 10.45
C ALA A 32 0.75 -5.51 11.59
N PRO A 33 0.12 -6.27 12.51
CA PRO A 33 -0.70 -5.68 13.58
C PRO A 33 0.00 -4.56 14.38
N PRO A 34 1.30 -4.68 14.76
CA PRO A 34 1.99 -3.59 15.46
C PRO A 34 2.09 -2.29 14.65
N VAL A 35 2.17 -2.39 13.31
CA VAL A 35 2.21 -1.20 12.44
C VAL A 35 0.81 -0.59 12.33
N GLN A 36 -0.23 -1.43 12.26
CA GLN A 36 -1.61 -0.95 12.24
C GLN A 36 -1.95 -0.19 13.53
N GLU A 37 -1.54 -0.70 14.69
CA GLU A 37 -1.73 -0.02 15.99
C GLU A 37 -1.08 1.38 16.01
N ILE A 38 0.09 1.53 15.40
CA ILE A 38 0.76 2.84 15.28
C ILE A 38 -0.04 3.77 14.36
N ILE A 39 -0.51 3.28 13.22
CA ILE A 39 -1.34 4.05 12.27
C ILE A 39 -2.62 4.53 12.97
N ASP A 40 -3.29 3.65 13.70
CA ASP A 40 -4.54 3.95 14.39
C ASP A 40 -4.34 5.02 15.48
N ALA A 41 -3.26 4.89 16.28
CA ALA A 41 -2.92 5.89 17.30
C ALA A 41 -2.57 7.26 16.70
N LEU A 42 -1.83 7.29 15.58
CA LEU A 42 -1.52 8.53 14.86
C LEU A 42 -2.79 9.15 14.24
N ALA A 43 -3.70 8.32 13.71
CA ALA A 43 -4.97 8.78 13.16
C ALA A 43 -5.87 9.42 14.24
N GLU A 44 -5.96 8.82 15.42
CA GLU A 44 -6.69 9.38 16.56
C GLU A 44 -6.15 10.77 16.93
N ARG A 45 -4.83 10.88 17.10
CA ARG A 45 -4.17 12.16 17.42
C ARG A 45 -4.26 13.19 16.29
N ALA A 46 -4.28 12.74 15.03
CA ALA A 46 -4.52 13.61 13.88
C ALA A 46 -5.91 14.26 13.94
N ASN A 47 -6.93 13.47 14.28
CA ASN A 47 -8.30 13.95 14.43
C ASN A 47 -8.45 14.97 15.56
N GLU A 48 -7.63 14.83 16.61
CA GLU A 48 -7.56 15.78 17.72
C GLU A 48 -6.69 17.02 17.41
N GLY A 49 -5.99 17.03 16.27
CA GLY A 49 -5.06 18.11 15.90
C GLY A 49 -3.78 18.13 16.75
N LEU A 50 -3.40 17.00 17.36
CA LEU A 50 -2.30 16.87 18.32
C LEU A 50 -1.04 16.18 17.76
N LEU A 51 -0.94 16.03 16.45
CA LEU A 51 0.28 15.53 15.81
C LEU A 51 1.39 16.57 15.88
N THR A 52 2.56 16.14 16.35
CA THR A 52 3.81 16.86 16.12
C THR A 52 4.22 16.77 14.64
N ASP A 53 5.17 17.59 14.21
CA ASP A 53 5.68 17.56 12.83
C ASP A 53 6.35 16.21 12.49
N ASP A 54 7.05 15.61 13.45
CA ASP A 54 7.66 14.29 13.31
C ASP A 54 6.59 13.19 13.16
N GLU A 55 5.54 13.25 13.98
CA GLU A 55 4.43 12.28 13.92
C GLU A 55 3.59 12.43 12.66
N ARG A 56 3.39 13.67 12.19
CA ARG A 56 2.76 13.92 10.89
C ARG A 56 3.57 13.30 9.76
N SER A 57 4.88 13.52 9.76
CA SER A 57 5.78 12.96 8.75
C SER A 57 5.77 11.42 8.78
N GLN A 58 5.77 10.83 9.98
CA GLN A 58 5.62 9.39 10.16
C GLN A 58 4.28 8.87 9.66
N TYR A 59 3.19 9.56 10.00
CA TYR A 59 1.84 9.18 9.60
C TYR A 59 1.68 9.23 8.09
N GLU A 60 2.13 10.31 7.44
CA GLU A 60 2.13 10.46 5.98
C GLU A 60 2.96 9.35 5.30
N ALA A 61 4.13 9.02 5.85
CA ALA A 61 4.95 7.93 5.31
C ALA A 61 4.25 6.55 5.38
N LEU A 62 3.53 6.29 6.47
CA LEU A 62 2.77 5.04 6.64
C LEU A 62 1.56 4.96 5.69
N ILE A 63 0.84 6.07 5.50
CA ILE A 63 -0.26 6.15 4.52
C ILE A 63 0.26 5.94 3.10
N ASN A 64 1.36 6.62 2.72
CA ASN A 64 1.98 6.45 1.41
C ASN A 64 2.42 4.99 1.17
N ALA A 65 2.96 4.31 2.19
CA ALA A 65 3.32 2.90 2.09
C ALA A 65 2.09 2.00 1.90
N ALA A 66 0.98 2.30 2.59
CA ALA A 66 -0.28 1.57 2.44
C ALA A 66 -0.88 1.75 1.03
N ASP A 67 -0.78 2.93 0.43
CA ASP A 67 -1.22 3.19 -0.94
C ASP A 67 -0.39 2.39 -1.96
N ILE A 68 0.93 2.32 -1.79
CA ILE A 68 1.82 1.47 -2.61
C ILE A 68 1.40 0.01 -2.55
N ILE A 69 1.18 -0.52 -1.34
CA ILE A 69 0.74 -1.90 -1.14
C ILE A 69 -0.61 -2.13 -1.84
N SER A 70 -1.54 -1.20 -1.71
CA SER A 70 -2.88 -1.31 -2.29
C SER A 70 -2.86 -1.36 -3.82
N ILE A 71 -2.06 -0.50 -4.46
CA ILE A 71 -1.89 -0.51 -5.93
C ILE A 71 -1.18 -1.79 -6.37
N LEU A 72 -0.16 -2.24 -5.65
CA LEU A 72 0.54 -3.48 -5.96
C LEU A 72 -0.39 -4.70 -5.85
N GLN A 73 -1.27 -4.72 -4.86
CA GLN A 73 -2.30 -5.76 -4.72
C GLN A 73 -3.31 -5.76 -5.86
N LEU A 74 -3.74 -4.57 -6.30
CA LEU A 74 -4.64 -4.44 -7.44
C LEU A 74 -4.03 -5.05 -8.69
N LYS A 75 -2.79 -4.65 -9.03
CA LYS A 75 -2.07 -5.17 -10.20
C LYS A 75 -1.80 -6.67 -10.11
N ALA A 76 -1.47 -7.19 -8.92
CA ALA A 76 -1.29 -8.62 -8.72
C ALA A 76 -2.59 -9.41 -8.96
N ARG A 77 -3.76 -8.87 -8.58
CA ARG A 77 -5.06 -9.49 -8.90
C ARG A 77 -5.31 -9.50 -10.40
N GLU A 78 -5.05 -8.38 -11.08
CA GLU A 78 -5.20 -8.28 -12.53
C GLU A 78 -4.31 -9.28 -13.27
N HIS A 79 -3.04 -9.41 -12.84
CA HIS A 79 -2.11 -10.39 -13.40
C HIS A 79 -2.58 -11.85 -13.23
N LEU A 80 -3.17 -12.17 -12.07
CA LEU A 80 -3.74 -13.50 -11.82
C LEU A 80 -4.98 -13.78 -12.68
N LEU A 81 -5.78 -12.76 -12.99
CA LEU A 81 -6.93 -12.88 -13.89
C LEU A 81 -6.49 -13.02 -15.36
N SER A 82 -5.46 -12.29 -15.78
CA SER A 82 -4.94 -12.35 -17.16
C SER A 82 -4.20 -13.64 -17.48
N THR A 83 -3.56 -14.27 -16.48
CA THR A 83 -2.81 -15.53 -16.64
C THR A 83 -3.71 -16.77 -16.52
N GLY A 84 -4.95 -16.60 -16.06
CA GLY A 84 -5.93 -17.67 -15.90
C GLY A 84 -6.77 -18.02 -17.15
N ALA A 85 -6.41 -17.49 -18.33
CA ALA A 85 -7.08 -17.71 -19.62
C ALA A 85 -6.24 -18.57 -20.57
#